data_AF-A0A3N0B1S5-F1
#
_entry.id   AF-A0A3N0B1S5-F1
#
_cell.length_a   1.000
_cell.length_b   1.000
_cell.length_c   1.000
_cell.angle_alpha   90.00
_cell.angle_beta   90.00
_cell.angle_gamma   90.00
#
_symmetry.space_group_name_H-M   'P 1'
#
loop_
_entity.id
_entity.type
_entity.pdbx_description
1 polymer ?
#
loop_
_entity_poly.entity_id
_entity_poly.type
_entity_poly.pdbx_seq_one_letter_code
_entity_poly.pdbx_strand_id
1 'polypeptide(L)'
;MIAMARRRILLDVRVIRPLVTREPIDTQALLLLLLCRIGELSPWICSSQLSVLLAAVRKGDDASHPRKSAAVCGMMDCIHVAMAGEADVRAVCAAQKEDLNEALLRHAAHSHRALAIVGPNEPATSTRNRTGNCCPAGAEAHMDVEVLSARGLFNLLEKRYAVSYVLVTS
;
A
#
# COMPACT_ATOMS: atom_id res chain seq x y z
N MET A 1 -26.78 -12.44 -4.81
CA MET A 1 -25.46 -11.97 -4.33
C MET A 1 -25.32 -10.52 -4.71
N ILE A 2 -25.31 -9.60 -3.74
CA ILE A 2 -24.98 -8.19 -4.01
C ILE A 2 -23.50 -8.18 -4.38
N ALA A 3 -23.18 -7.85 -5.63
CA ALA A 3 -21.81 -7.63 -6.03
C ALA A 3 -21.28 -6.43 -5.25
N MET A 4 -20.57 -6.68 -4.14
CA MET A 4 -19.83 -5.62 -3.48
C MET A 4 -18.80 -5.11 -4.48
N ALA A 5 -18.93 -3.83 -4.87
CA ALA A 5 -17.93 -3.19 -5.71
C ALA A 5 -16.56 -3.41 -5.07
N ARG A 6 -15.64 -4.04 -5.81
CA ARG A 6 -14.31 -4.41 -5.31
C ARG A 6 -13.64 -3.19 -4.69
N ARG A 7 -13.34 -3.25 -3.40
CA ARG A 7 -12.81 -2.11 -2.67
C ARG A 7 -11.34 -1.93 -3.02
N ARG A 8 -11.01 -0.73 -3.50
CA ARG A 8 -9.64 -0.40 -3.85
C ARG A 8 -8.84 -0.18 -2.60
N ILE A 9 -7.67 -0.78 -2.51
CA ILE A 9 -6.65 -0.48 -1.51
C ILE A 9 -5.39 -0.06 -2.24
N LEU A 10 -4.64 0.88 -1.68
CA LEU A 10 -3.35 1.26 -2.22
C LEU A 10 -2.24 0.64 -1.39
N LEU A 11 -1.41 -0.20 -1.99
CA LEU A 11 -0.34 -0.92 -1.32
C LEU A 11 0.92 -0.06 -1.29
N ASP A 12 1.48 0.10 -0.10
CA ASP A 12 2.87 0.54 0.06
C ASP A 12 3.81 -0.55 -0.47
N VAL A 13 4.89 -0.16 -1.15
CA VAL A 13 5.87 -1.10 -1.71
C VAL A 13 6.41 -2.07 -0.67
N ARG A 14 6.53 -1.66 0.59
CA ARG A 14 7.07 -2.46 1.69
C ARG A 14 6.22 -3.69 2.01
N VAL A 15 4.94 -3.69 1.66
CA VAL A 15 4.06 -4.86 1.84
C VAL A 15 4.39 -5.98 0.85
N ILE A 16 4.74 -5.61 -0.38
CA ILE A 16 4.91 -6.56 -1.49
C ILE A 16 6.37 -6.81 -1.87
N ARG A 17 7.29 -5.91 -1.49
CA ARG A 17 8.73 -6.05 -1.72
C ARG A 17 9.28 -7.42 -1.30
N PRO A 18 8.90 -7.98 -0.13
CA PRO A 18 9.41 -9.29 0.29
C PRO A 18 9.14 -10.43 -0.72
N LEU A 19 8.05 -10.34 -1.49
CA LEU A 19 7.73 -11.34 -2.52
C LEU A 19 8.79 -11.43 -3.63
N VAL A 20 9.45 -10.31 -3.94
CA VAL A 20 10.40 -10.21 -5.05
C VAL A 20 11.86 -10.18 -4.58
N THR A 21 12.11 -9.76 -3.33
CA THR A 21 13.46 -9.72 -2.74
C THR A 21 13.81 -10.96 -1.91
N ARG A 22 12.86 -11.90 -1.72
CA ARG A 22 13.01 -13.08 -0.83
C ARG A 22 13.27 -12.71 0.64
N GLU A 23 12.86 -11.52 1.06
CA GLU A 23 12.76 -11.19 2.48
C GLU A 23 11.60 -11.99 3.11
N PRO A 24 11.64 -12.25 4.42
CA PRO A 24 10.49 -12.80 5.13
C PRO A 24 9.26 -11.91 4.95
N ILE A 25 8.13 -12.51 4.59
CA ILE A 25 6.86 -11.81 4.45
C ILE A 25 6.00 -12.05 5.69
N ASP A 26 5.37 -10.98 6.17
CA ASP A 26 4.43 -11.03 7.28
C ASP A 26 3.16 -11.83 6.91
N THR A 27 2.67 -12.67 7.83
CA THR A 27 1.49 -13.52 7.61
C THR A 27 0.23 -12.72 7.28
N GLN A 28 0.04 -11.54 7.88
CA GLN A 28 -1.10 -10.67 7.58
C GLN A 28 -0.98 -10.06 6.18
N ALA A 29 0.24 -9.70 5.76
CA ALA A 29 0.49 -9.27 4.39
C ALA A 29 0.20 -10.38 3.37
N LEU A 30 0.56 -11.64 3.68
CA LEU A 30 0.20 -12.80 2.85
C LEU A 30 -1.32 -12.98 2.73
N LEU A 31 -2.03 -12.94 3.86
CA LEU A 31 -3.50 -13.07 3.89
C LEU A 31 -4.18 -11.96 3.10
N LEU A 32 -3.66 -10.73 3.18
CA LEU A 32 -4.15 -9.59 2.41
C LEU A 32 -4.02 -9.85 0.90
N LEU A 33 -2.87 -10.35 0.47
CA LEU A 33 -2.62 -10.67 -0.94
C LEU A 33 -3.52 -11.81 -1.44
N LEU A 34 -3.83 -12.78 -0.59
CA LEU A 34 -4.81 -13.82 -0.90
C LEU A 34 -6.23 -13.24 -1.08
N LEU A 35 -6.68 -12.34 -0.21
CA LEU A 35 -7.96 -11.64 -0.38
C LEU A 35 -8.01 -10.84 -1.69
N CYS A 36 -6.90 -10.20 -2.05
CA CYS A 36 -6.76 -9.52 -3.33
C CYS A 36 -6.87 -10.50 -4.50
N ARG A 37 -6.22 -11.67 -4.39
CA ARG A 37 -6.21 -12.70 -5.45
C ARG A 37 -7.59 -13.30 -5.70
N ILE A 38 -8.38 -13.54 -4.65
CA ILE A 38 -9.76 -14.05 -4.78
C ILE A 38 -10.76 -12.95 -5.15
N GLY A 39 -10.33 -11.69 -5.20
CA GLY A 39 -11.11 -10.57 -5.69
C GLY A 39 -12.02 -9.89 -4.67
N GLU A 40 -11.82 -10.15 -3.37
CA GLU A 40 -12.49 -9.43 -2.26
C GLU A 40 -12.00 -7.98 -2.18
N LEU A 41 -10.72 -7.76 -2.49
CA LEU A 41 -10.07 -6.45 -2.54
C LEU A 41 -9.46 -6.23 -3.93
N SER A 42 -9.42 -4.97 -4.37
CA SER A 42 -8.72 -4.56 -5.59
C SER A 42 -7.42 -3.87 -5.18
N PRO A 43 -6.25 -4.53 -5.30
CA PRO A 43 -4.98 -3.93 -4.94
C PRO A 43 -4.49 -2.99 -6.04
N TRP A 44 -4.02 -1.82 -5.63
CA TRP A 44 -3.37 -0.84 -6.48
C TRP A 44 -1.99 -0.50 -5.91
N ILE A 45 -1.05 -0.12 -6.75
CA ILE A 45 0.25 0.44 -6.34
C ILE A 45 0.48 1.77 -7.08
N CYS A 46 0.98 2.78 -6.38
CA CYS A 46 1.35 4.04 -7.02
C CYS A 46 2.57 3.83 -7.94
N SER A 47 2.61 4.51 -9.10
CA SER A 47 3.71 4.41 -10.06
C SER A 47 5.08 4.76 -9.45
N SER A 48 5.13 5.67 -8.48
CA SER A 48 6.34 5.99 -7.71
C SER A 48 6.81 4.79 -6.88
N GLN A 49 5.88 4.10 -6.20
CA GLN A 49 6.16 2.89 -5.43
C GLN A 49 6.59 1.71 -6.32
N LEU A 50 6.00 1.58 -7.51
CA LEU A 50 6.42 0.58 -8.49
C LEU A 50 7.87 0.84 -8.92
N SER A 51 8.26 2.10 -9.12
CA SER A 51 9.64 2.46 -9.45
C SER A 51 10.61 2.08 -8.33
N VAL A 52 10.23 2.30 -7.07
CA VAL A 52 11.00 1.85 -5.89
C VAL A 52 11.13 0.32 -5.86
N LEU A 53 10.07 -0.42 -6.18
CA LEU A 53 10.10 -1.89 -6.26
C LEU A 53 11.09 -2.38 -7.31
N LEU A 54 11.02 -1.82 -8.52
CA LEU A 54 11.89 -2.20 -9.62
C LEU A 54 13.36 -1.90 -9.32
N ALA A 55 13.63 -0.77 -8.65
CA ALA A 55 14.98 -0.45 -8.17
C ALA A 55 15.47 -1.46 -7.11
N ALA A 56 14.61 -1.88 -6.17
CA ALA A 56 14.95 -2.89 -5.17
C ALA A 56 15.25 -4.26 -5.81
N VAL A 57 14.47 -4.65 -6.82
CA VAL A 57 14.67 -5.91 -7.58
C VAL A 57 16.03 -5.94 -8.28
N ARG A 58 16.44 -4.80 -8.85
CA ARG A 58 17.73 -4.64 -9.56
C ARG A 58 18.94 -4.54 -8.64
N LYS A 59 18.75 -4.44 -7.32
CA LYS A 59 19.85 -4.37 -6.35
C LYS A 59 20.36 -5.77 -6.00
N GLY A 60 21.69 -5.96 -5.99
CA GLY A 60 22.38 -7.21 -5.62
C GLY A 60 22.98 -7.97 -6.82
N ASP A 61 23.82 -8.97 -6.53
CA ASP A 61 24.62 -9.70 -7.54
C ASP A 61 23.77 -10.48 -8.56
N ASP A 62 22.51 -10.77 -8.22
CA ASP A 62 21.50 -11.46 -9.04
C ASP A 62 20.49 -10.50 -9.71
N ALA A 63 20.89 -9.26 -10.03
CA ALA A 63 20.02 -8.23 -10.59
C ALA A 63 19.30 -8.64 -11.89
N SER A 64 19.85 -9.60 -12.63
CA SER A 64 19.33 -10.13 -13.90
C SER A 64 18.67 -11.50 -13.77
N HIS A 65 18.52 -12.06 -12.56
CA HIS A 65 18.00 -13.41 -12.41
C HIS A 65 16.54 -13.48 -12.91
N PRO A 66 16.21 -14.35 -13.89
CA PRO A 66 14.88 -14.43 -14.52
C PRO A 66 13.72 -14.67 -13.55
N ARG A 67 14.00 -15.21 -12.36
CA ARG A 67 12.99 -15.46 -11.32
C ARG A 67 12.46 -14.17 -10.71
N LYS A 68 13.28 -13.11 -10.63
CA LYS A 68 12.86 -11.82 -10.07
C LYS A 68 11.92 -11.08 -11.02
N SER A 69 12.23 -11.07 -12.32
CA SER A 69 11.32 -10.51 -13.34
C SER A 69 10.03 -11.30 -13.43
N ALA A 70 10.10 -12.63 -13.41
CA ALA A 70 8.91 -13.48 -13.37
C ALA A 70 8.02 -13.21 -12.13
N ALA A 71 8.63 -12.99 -10.96
CA ALA A 71 7.89 -12.63 -9.75
C ALA A 71 7.21 -11.26 -9.87
N VAL A 72 7.89 -10.25 -10.42
CA VAL A 72 7.27 -8.94 -10.70
C VAL A 72 6.12 -9.08 -11.70
N CYS A 73 6.30 -9.80 -12.80
CA CYS A 73 5.23 -10.03 -13.78
C CYS A 73 4.02 -10.73 -13.15
N GLY A 74 4.23 -11.83 -12.43
CA GLY A 74 3.14 -12.56 -11.77
C GLY A 74 2.41 -11.73 -10.70
N MET A 75 3.10 -10.79 -10.05
CA MET A 75 2.49 -9.82 -9.15
C MET A 75 1.63 -8.80 -9.91
N MET A 76 2.10 -8.31 -11.06
CA MET A 76 1.38 -7.35 -11.90
C MET A 76 0.11 -7.93 -12.54
N ASP A 77 -0.02 -9.25 -12.63
CA ASP A 77 -1.29 -9.91 -13.04
C ASP A 77 -2.44 -9.65 -12.07
N CYS A 78 -2.13 -9.25 -10.82
CA CYS A 78 -3.11 -9.05 -9.76
C CYS A 78 -3.18 -7.62 -9.23
N ILE A 79 -2.15 -6.78 -9.46
CA ILE A 79 -2.04 -5.42 -8.93
C ILE A 79 -2.20 -4.38 -10.03
N HIS A 80 -3.10 -3.41 -9.83
CA HIS A 80 -3.26 -2.26 -10.74
C HIS A 80 -2.25 -1.15 -10.44
N VAL A 81 -1.87 -0.37 -11.45
CA VAL A 81 -1.01 0.81 -11.25
C VAL A 81 -1.85 2.07 -11.17
N ALA A 82 -1.75 2.78 -10.05
CA ALA A 82 -2.21 4.15 -9.89
C ALA A 82 -1.14 5.09 -10.45
N MET A 83 -1.43 5.77 -11.55
CA MET A 83 -0.50 6.70 -12.19
C MET A 83 -0.54 8.04 -11.47
N ALA A 84 0.60 8.46 -10.91
CA ALA A 84 0.77 9.85 -10.47
C ALA A 84 1.00 10.76 -11.69
N GLY A 85 0.19 11.81 -11.81
CA GLY A 85 0.29 12.82 -12.86
C GLY A 85 1.02 14.09 -12.40
N GLU A 86 1.19 15.04 -13.33
CA GLU A 86 1.83 16.32 -13.03
C GLU A 86 1.11 17.09 -11.91
N ALA A 87 -0.22 17.01 -11.86
CA ALA A 87 -1.02 17.65 -10.82
C ALA A 87 -0.70 17.09 -9.42
N ASP A 88 -0.56 15.76 -9.29
CA ASP A 88 -0.19 15.13 -8.02
C ASP A 88 1.22 15.55 -7.58
N VAL A 89 2.17 15.63 -8.52
CA VAL A 89 3.54 16.08 -8.24
C VAL A 89 3.56 17.54 -7.78
N ARG A 90 2.85 18.44 -8.47
CA ARG A 90 2.78 19.86 -8.08
C ARG A 90 2.15 20.04 -6.70
N ALA A 91 1.08 19.28 -6.40
CA ALA A 91 0.43 19.33 -5.10
C ALA A 91 1.38 18.88 -3.97
N VAL A 92 2.11 17.78 -4.18
CA VAL A 92 3.09 17.27 -3.22
C VAL A 92 4.29 18.23 -3.06
N CYS A 93 4.80 18.83 -4.14
CA CYS A 93 5.90 19.80 -4.05
C CYS A 93 5.50 21.09 -3.30
N ALA A 94 4.21 21.45 -3.30
CA ALA A 94 3.71 22.58 -2.52
C ALA A 94 3.64 22.26 -1.01
N ALA A 95 3.44 21.00 -0.65
CA ALA A 95 3.41 20.51 0.74
C ALA A 95 4.85 20.35 1.29
N GLN A 96 5.43 21.43 1.83
CA GLN A 96 6.87 21.54 2.18
C GLN A 96 7.37 20.64 3.34
N LYS A 97 6.60 19.66 3.85
CA LYS A 97 6.89 18.97 5.13
C LYS A 97 6.81 17.45 5.14
N GLU A 98 6.53 16.80 4.02
CA GLU A 98 6.40 15.34 3.97
C GLU A 98 7.47 14.67 3.10
N ASP A 99 7.76 13.39 3.38
CA ASP A 99 8.47 12.56 2.41
C ASP A 99 7.65 12.53 1.10
N LEU A 100 8.28 12.93 -0.01
CA LEU A 100 7.58 13.11 -1.28
C LEU A 100 6.94 11.81 -1.79
N ASN A 101 7.51 10.63 -1.49
CA ASN A 101 6.91 9.36 -1.89
C ASN A 101 5.68 9.04 -1.05
N GLU A 102 5.70 9.35 0.25
CA GLU A 102 4.54 9.17 1.13
C GLU A 102 3.41 10.15 0.77
N ALA A 103 3.75 11.40 0.49
CA ALA A 103 2.78 12.40 0.04
C ALA A 103 2.15 12.02 -1.31
N LEU A 104 2.96 11.59 -2.29
CA LEU A 104 2.46 11.07 -3.58
C LEU A 104 1.58 9.83 -3.40
N LEU A 105 1.92 8.96 -2.45
CA LEU A 105 1.11 7.79 -2.13
C LEU A 105 -0.27 8.20 -1.58
N ARG A 106 -0.33 9.19 -0.68
CA ARG A 106 -1.61 9.75 -0.16
C ARG A 106 -2.43 10.42 -1.25
N HIS A 107 -1.79 11.22 -2.11
CA HIS A 107 -2.44 11.84 -3.26
C HIS A 107 -3.04 10.79 -4.20
N ALA A 108 -2.25 9.78 -4.58
CA ALA A 108 -2.75 8.69 -5.40
C ALA A 108 -3.91 7.94 -4.73
N ALA A 109 -3.84 7.70 -3.43
CA ALA A 109 -4.90 7.00 -2.71
C ALA A 109 -6.21 7.79 -2.72
N HIS A 110 -6.13 9.10 -2.52
CA HIS A 110 -7.29 9.98 -2.59
C HIS A 110 -7.88 10.06 -4.01
N SER A 111 -7.03 10.35 -5.01
CA SER A 111 -7.43 10.46 -6.42
C SER A 111 -8.09 9.19 -6.95
N HIS A 112 -7.63 8.02 -6.51
CA HIS A 112 -8.18 6.72 -6.92
C HIS A 112 -9.33 6.21 -6.03
N ARG A 113 -9.76 6.99 -5.02
CA ARG A 113 -10.79 6.65 -4.03
C ARG A 113 -10.48 5.32 -3.33
N ALA A 114 -9.23 5.14 -2.93
CA ALA A 114 -8.82 3.99 -2.15
C ALA A 114 -9.51 4.02 -0.79
N LEU A 115 -9.91 2.85 -0.30
CA LEU A 115 -10.44 2.64 1.04
C LEU A 115 -9.39 3.00 2.10
N ALA A 116 -8.14 2.60 1.85
CA ALA A 116 -7.00 2.81 2.72
C ALA A 116 -5.69 2.66 1.93
N ILE A 117 -4.63 3.25 2.48
CA ILE A 117 -3.25 2.88 2.16
C ILE A 117 -2.85 1.75 3.11
N VAL A 118 -2.31 0.67 2.58
CA VAL A 118 -1.83 -0.46 3.39
C VAL A 118 -0.30 -0.45 3.44
N GLY A 119 0.23 -0.15 4.63
CA GLY A 119 1.64 -0.20 4.95
C GLY A 119 2.08 -1.53 5.59
N PRO A 120 3.39 -1.73 5.80
CA PRO A 120 3.89 -2.89 6.53
C PRO A 120 3.37 -2.88 7.97
N ASN A 121 3.25 -4.06 8.59
CA ASN A 121 3.09 -4.11 10.04
C ASN A 121 4.34 -3.49 10.68
N GLU A 122 4.17 -2.52 11.58
CA GLU A 122 5.31 -2.00 12.33
C GLU A 122 5.90 -3.12 13.19
N PRO A 123 7.22 -3.33 13.19
CA PRO A 123 7.84 -4.13 14.22
C PRO A 123 7.56 -3.45 15.57
N ALA A 124 7.35 -4.24 16.63
CA ALA A 124 7.01 -3.80 17.99
C ALA A 124 8.00 -2.79 18.63
N THR A 125 9.06 -2.39 17.92
CA THR A 125 10.11 -1.47 18.35
C THR A 125 10.17 -0.16 17.55
N SER A 126 9.26 0.12 16.62
CA SER A 126 9.21 1.44 15.98
C SER A 126 8.22 2.36 16.67
N THR A 127 8.66 3.05 17.71
CA THR A 127 7.99 4.26 18.21
C THR A 127 8.16 5.41 17.22
N ARG A 128 7.63 5.27 16.01
CA ARG A 128 7.31 6.43 15.17
C ARG A 128 5.83 6.67 15.27
N ASN A 129 5.45 7.45 16.29
CA ASN A 129 4.18 8.16 16.34
C ASN A 129 3.94 8.85 14.99
N ARG A 130 3.21 8.18 14.09
CA ARG A 130 2.69 8.75 12.83
C ARG A 130 1.22 9.08 12.97
N THR A 131 0.85 9.62 14.13
CA THR A 131 -0.41 10.30 14.35
C THR A 131 -0.13 11.68 14.92
N GLY A 132 -0.31 12.70 14.08
CA GLY A 132 -0.80 14.03 14.44
C GLY A 132 0.12 14.95 15.21
N ASN A 133 0.82 15.85 14.50
CA ASN A 133 0.77 17.30 14.73
C ASN A 133 1.78 18.02 13.83
N CYS A 134 1.43 18.26 12.57
CA CYS A 134 2.23 19.11 11.68
C CYS A 134 1.36 19.95 10.73
N CYS A 135 0.35 20.66 11.23
CA CYS A 135 -0.29 21.74 10.46
C CYS A 135 -0.16 23.06 11.24
N PRO A 136 0.51 24.10 10.71
CA PRO A 136 0.09 25.46 10.99
C PRO A 136 -1.25 25.69 10.26
N ALA A 137 -2.16 26.41 10.91
CA ALA A 137 -3.47 26.74 10.36
C ALA A 137 -3.32 27.51 9.04
N GLY A 138 -3.81 26.93 7.94
CA GLY A 138 -3.92 27.59 6.65
C GLY A 138 -3.46 26.70 5.50
N ALA A 139 -4.44 26.15 4.77
CA ALA A 139 -4.30 25.41 3.51
C ALA A 139 -3.66 24.01 3.60
N GLU A 140 -4.47 23.01 3.96
CA GLU A 140 -4.41 21.69 3.32
C GLU A 140 -5.75 21.00 3.57
N ALA A 141 -6.48 20.70 2.51
CA ALA A 141 -7.64 19.84 2.60
C ALA A 141 -7.12 18.48 3.08
N HIS A 142 -7.42 18.12 4.34
CA HIS A 142 -7.13 16.82 4.91
C HIS A 142 -7.60 15.74 3.93
N MET A 143 -6.67 15.08 3.25
CA MET A 143 -7.01 13.91 2.46
C MET A 143 -7.27 12.76 3.44
N ASP A 144 -8.54 12.51 3.72
CA ASP A 144 -9.06 11.51 4.68
C ASP A 144 -8.83 10.06 4.25
N VAL A 145 -7.62 9.70 3.80
CA VAL A 145 -7.26 8.32 3.52
C VAL A 145 -6.44 7.76 4.68
N GLU A 146 -7.02 6.78 5.37
CA GLU A 146 -6.35 6.09 6.47
C GLU A 146 -5.15 5.29 5.96
N VAL A 147 -4.03 5.39 6.68
CA VAL A 147 -2.86 4.52 6.50
C VAL A 147 -2.95 3.42 7.56
N LEU A 148 -3.11 2.18 7.12
CA LEU A 148 -3.33 1.03 7.97
C LEU A 148 -2.25 -0.02 7.73
N SER A 149 -1.97 -0.83 8.75
CA SER A 149 -1.31 -2.11 8.51
C SER A 149 -2.30 -3.13 7.94
N ALA A 150 -1.84 -4.29 7.47
CA ALA A 150 -2.73 -5.36 7.02
C ALA A 150 -3.73 -5.76 8.14
N ARG A 151 -3.24 -5.87 9.38
CA ARG A 151 -4.08 -6.10 10.56
C ARG A 151 -5.09 -4.98 10.81
N GLY A 152 -4.67 -3.73 10.67
CA GLY A 152 -5.55 -2.56 10.81
C GLY A 152 -6.68 -2.58 9.78
N LEU A 153 -6.38 -2.95 8.53
CA LEU A 153 -7.38 -3.10 7.48
C LEU A 153 -8.37 -4.22 7.81
N PHE A 154 -7.91 -5.38 8.29
CA PHE A 154 -8.82 -6.45 8.68
C PHE A 154 -9.79 -6.00 9.78
N ASN A 155 -9.28 -5.37 10.85
CA ASN A 155 -10.13 -4.81 11.91
C ASN A 155 -11.17 -3.81 11.37
N LEU A 156 -10.79 -2.98 10.40
CA LEU A 156 -11.72 -2.04 9.75
C LEU A 156 -12.79 -2.78 8.96
N LEU A 157 -12.41 -3.84 8.23
CA LEU A 157 -13.35 -4.66 7.45
C LEU A 157 -14.32 -5.40 8.37
N GLU A 158 -13.86 -5.96 9.48
CA GLU A 158 -14.71 -6.62 10.47
C GLU A 158 -15.73 -5.64 11.07
N LYS A 159 -15.26 -4.47 11.53
CA LYS A 159 -16.12 -3.45 12.14
C LYS A 159 -17.16 -2.87 11.19
N ARG A 160 -16.76 -2.54 9.96
CA ARG A 160 -17.66 -1.86 9.00
C ARG A 160 -18.65 -2.80 8.32
N TYR A 161 -18.35 -4.09 8.25
CA TYR A 161 -19.12 -5.00 7.40
C TYR A 161 -19.60 -6.27 8.09
N ALA A 162 -19.38 -6.41 9.40
CA ALA A 162 -19.75 -7.59 10.18
C ALA A 162 -19.24 -8.91 9.55
N VAL A 163 -18.16 -8.84 8.79
CA VAL A 163 -17.49 -10.01 8.21
C VAL A 163 -16.46 -10.47 9.23
N SER A 164 -16.70 -11.59 9.91
CA SER A 164 -15.67 -12.19 10.77
C SER A 164 -14.58 -12.79 9.89
N TYR A 165 -13.40 -12.18 9.91
CA TYR A 165 -12.19 -12.81 9.41
C TYR A 165 -11.45 -13.32 10.65
N VAL A 166 -11.76 -14.54 11.09
CA VAL A 166 -10.96 -15.21 12.12
C VAL A 166 -9.60 -15.51 11.48
N LEU A 167 -8.69 -14.54 11.59
CA LEU A 167 -7.31 -14.66 11.17
C LEU A 167 -6.66 -15.62 12.16
N VAL A 168 -6.30 -16.81 11.68
CA VAL A 168 -5.58 -17.81 12.46
C VAL A 168 -4.20 -17.23 12.79
N THR A 169 -4.10 -16.59 13.95
CA THR A 169 -2.83 -16.26 14.60
C THR A 169 -2.77 -17.04 15.90
N SER A 170 -2.41 -18.32 15.76
CA SER A 170 -1.79 -19.10 16.84
C SER A 170 -0.32 -19.25 16.52
#